data_AF-A0A267DEI5-F1
#
_entry.id   AF-A0A267DEI5-F1
#
_cell.length_a   1.000
_cell.length_b   1.000
_cell.length_c   1.000
_cell.angle_alpha   90.00
_cell.angle_beta   90.00
_cell.angle_gamma   90.00
#
_symmetry.space_group_name_H-M   'P 1'
#
loop_
_entity.id
_entity.type
_entity.pdbx_description
1 polymer ?
#
loop_
_entity_poly.entity_id
_entity_poly.type
_entity_poly.pdbx_seq_one_letter_code
_entity_poly.pdbx_strand_id
1 'polypeptide(L)'
;MVSNEDALPDHLWRRGTAAVAVDGHMWQYYVDGTIVHNCDTQLNHAVQIVGYDLTSDIVPFYLVRNSWGSDWGMSGYLQIAQGLNMCGIAKQVVTFGVSTD
;
A
#
# COMPACT_ATOMS: atom_id res chain seq x y z
N MET A 1 0.70 -6.12 -16.63
CA MET A 1 0.71 -4.87 -15.84
C MET A 1 -0.61 -4.84 -15.07
N VAL A 2 -0.56 -4.94 -13.74
CA VAL A 2 -1.75 -4.81 -12.89
C VAL A 2 -2.06 -3.32 -12.83
N SER A 3 -2.85 -2.81 -13.78
CA SER A 3 -3.09 -1.37 -13.94
C SER A 3 -4.43 -0.92 -13.39
N ASN A 4 -5.00 -1.62 -12.41
CA ASN A 4 -6.11 -1.09 -11.64
C ASN A 4 -6.14 -1.69 -10.25
N GLU A 5 -6.51 -0.89 -9.27
CA GLU A 5 -6.68 -1.33 -7.87
C GLU A 5 -7.63 -2.52 -7.75
N ASP A 6 -8.50 -2.76 -8.74
CA ASP A 6 -9.42 -3.90 -8.81
C ASP A 6 -8.72 -5.27 -8.77
N ALA A 7 -7.56 -5.39 -9.41
CA ALA A 7 -6.85 -6.68 -9.53
C ALA A 7 -5.84 -6.88 -8.39
N LEU A 8 -5.52 -5.84 -7.63
CA LEU A 8 -4.50 -5.88 -6.60
C LEU A 8 -4.93 -6.71 -5.38
N PRO A 9 -6.18 -6.62 -4.86
CA PRO A 9 -6.67 -7.51 -3.80
C PRO A 9 -6.65 -8.99 -4.20
N ASP A 10 -7.15 -9.37 -5.39
CA ASP A 10 -7.11 -10.76 -5.85
C ASP A 10 -5.67 -11.27 -5.99
N HIS A 11 -4.77 -10.41 -6.48
CA HIS A 11 -3.35 -10.74 -6.51
C HIS A 11 -2.80 -10.97 -5.09
N LEU A 12 -3.04 -10.04 -4.16
CA LEU A 12 -2.56 -10.12 -2.78
C LEU A 12 -3.06 -11.39 -2.10
N TRP A 13 -4.32 -11.77 -2.34
CA TRP A 13 -4.92 -13.00 -1.87
C TRP A 13 -4.23 -14.26 -2.43
N ARG A 14 -3.93 -14.30 -3.72
CA ARG A 14 -3.41 -15.52 -4.39
C ARG A 14 -1.90 -15.68 -4.31
N ARG A 15 -1.16 -14.58 -4.25
CA ARG A 15 0.29 -14.56 -4.47
C ARG A 15 1.07 -13.96 -3.29
N GLY A 16 0.37 -13.41 -2.30
CA GLY A 16 0.97 -12.71 -1.18
C GLY A 16 1.33 -11.27 -1.54
N THR A 17 2.35 -10.74 -0.88
CA THR A 17 2.67 -9.30 -0.88
C THR A 17 3.03 -8.73 -2.24
N ALA A 18 2.84 -7.42 -2.42
CA ALA A 18 3.28 -6.68 -3.60
C ALA A 18 4.29 -5.58 -3.24
N ALA A 19 5.33 -5.40 -4.06
CA ALA A 19 6.20 -4.24 -3.96
C ALA A 19 5.60 -3.10 -4.79
N VAL A 20 5.54 -1.89 -4.23
CA VAL A 20 4.94 -0.72 -4.89
C VAL A 20 5.80 0.52 -4.72
N ALA A 21 5.71 1.43 -5.67
CA ALA A 21 6.19 2.79 -5.49
C ALA A 21 5.01 3.74 -5.22
N VAL A 22 5.23 4.70 -4.32
CA VAL A 22 4.24 5.65 -3.81
C VAL A 22 4.86 7.03 -3.67
N ASP A 23 4.00 8.04 -3.51
CA ASP A 23 4.39 9.33 -2.96
C ASP A 23 4.30 9.32 -1.43
N GLY A 24 5.46 9.37 -0.78
CA GLY A 24 5.61 9.36 0.68
C GLY A 24 5.99 10.70 1.31
N HIS A 25 5.87 11.83 0.59
CA HIS A 25 6.48 13.11 1.03
C HIS A 25 5.94 13.69 2.36
N MET A 26 4.80 13.21 2.85
CA MET A 26 4.20 13.61 4.14
C MET A 26 4.32 12.55 5.23
N TRP A 27 4.86 11.37 4.92
CA TRP A 27 4.81 10.21 5.82
C TRP A 27 5.67 10.36 7.07
N GLN A 28 6.65 11.27 7.08
CA GLN A 28 7.40 11.64 8.29
C GLN A 28 6.49 12.11 9.44
N TYR A 29 5.27 12.58 9.14
CA TYR A 29 4.28 13.01 10.14
C TYR A 29 3.20 11.96 10.44
N TYR A 30 3.25 10.81 9.77
CA TYR A 30 2.27 9.76 9.99
C TYR A 30 2.46 9.10 11.36
N VAL A 31 1.35 8.91 12.07
CA VAL A 31 1.31 8.24 13.38
C VAL A 31 0.36 7.04 13.34
N ASP A 32 -0.87 7.25 12.88
CA ASP A 32 -1.91 6.22 12.83
C ASP A 32 -3.02 6.61 11.83
N GLY A 33 -3.95 5.69 11.56
CA GLY A 33 -5.14 5.87 10.74
C GLY A 33 -4.92 5.61 9.25
N THR A 34 -5.98 5.76 8.47
CA THR A 34 -5.94 5.59 7.01
C THR A 34 -5.59 6.89 6.32
N ILE A 35 -4.55 6.87 5.49
CA ILE A 35 -4.20 7.99 4.61
C ILE A 35 -5.28 8.09 3.52
N VAL A 36 -6.05 9.19 3.57
CA VAL A 36 -7.13 9.51 2.62
C VAL A 36 -6.88 10.81 1.83
N HIS A 37 -5.78 11.52 2.14
CA HIS A 37 -5.38 12.78 1.51
C HIS A 37 -3.90 13.07 1.82
N ASN A 38 -3.38 14.22 1.36
CA ASN A 38 -2.01 14.70 1.62
C ASN A 38 -0.90 13.82 1.03
N CYS A 39 -1.13 13.27 -0.16
CA CYS A 39 -0.09 12.75 -1.04
C CYS A 39 -0.53 12.99 -2.49
N ASP A 40 0.43 13.20 -3.37
CA ASP A 40 0.22 13.31 -4.81
C ASP A 40 0.42 11.94 -5.46
N THR A 41 0.79 11.93 -6.73
CA THR A 41 1.08 10.70 -7.47
C THR A 41 2.46 10.72 -8.13
N GLN A 42 3.34 11.61 -7.67
CA GLN A 42 4.75 11.66 -8.05
C GLN A 42 5.53 10.69 -7.16
N LEU A 43 5.81 9.50 -7.70
CA LEU A 43 6.40 8.41 -6.94
C LEU A 43 7.82 8.76 -6.50
N ASN A 44 8.11 8.60 -5.21
CA ASN A 44 9.40 8.92 -4.60
C ASN A 44 9.85 7.91 -3.53
N HIS A 45 9.00 6.94 -3.17
CA HIS A 45 9.26 5.99 -2.10
C HIS A 45 8.82 4.58 -2.49
N ALA A 46 9.57 3.56 -2.07
CA ALA A 46 9.28 2.16 -2.37
C ALA A 46 8.92 1.40 -1.09
N VAL A 47 7.81 0.67 -1.13
CA VAL A 47 7.19 0.01 0.04
C VAL A 47 6.56 -1.32 -0.35
N GLN A 48 6.04 -2.05 0.64
CA GLN A 48 5.42 -3.35 0.44
C GLN A 48 3.97 -3.34 0.92
N ILE A 49 3.03 -3.69 0.05
CA ILE A 49 1.66 -4.03 0.46
C ILE A 49 1.68 -5.44 1.01
N VAL A 50 1.27 -5.58 2.27
CA VAL A 50 1.27 -6.87 3.00
C VAL A 50 -0.12 -7.42 3.25
N GLY A 51 -1.15 -6.61 3.03
CA GLY A 51 -2.55 -7.01 3.22
C GLY A 51 -3.49 -5.88 2.82
N TYR A 52 -4.78 -6.10 3.05
CA TYR A 52 -5.84 -5.14 2.79
C TYR A 52 -7.06 -5.47 3.65
N ASP A 53 -7.93 -4.50 3.84
CA ASP A 53 -9.28 -4.69 4.36
C ASP A 53 -10.25 -3.89 3.49
N LEU A 54 -11.05 -4.59 2.69
CA LEU A 54 -12.07 -3.96 1.83
C LEU A 54 -13.42 -3.81 2.55
N THR A 55 -13.53 -4.34 3.77
CA THR A 55 -14.77 -4.38 4.56
C THR A 55 -14.78 -3.40 5.71
N SER A 56 -13.70 -2.62 5.89
CA SER A 56 -13.61 -1.60 6.93
C SER A 56 -14.80 -0.64 6.89
N ASP A 57 -15.46 -0.46 8.03
CA ASP A 57 -16.60 0.46 8.19
C ASP A 57 -16.20 1.95 8.09
N ILE A 58 -14.90 2.25 8.12
CA ILE A 58 -14.37 3.62 8.03
C ILE A 58 -13.99 3.92 6.58
N VAL A 59 -12.89 3.31 6.10
CA VAL A 59 -12.39 3.45 4.73
C VAL A 59 -11.67 2.15 4.36
N PRO A 60 -12.03 1.48 3.24
CA PRO A 60 -11.26 0.37 2.68
C PRO A 60 -9.79 0.75 2.48
N PHE A 61 -8.85 -0.12 2.88
CA PHE A 61 -7.43 0.22 2.85
C PHE A 61 -6.51 -0.93 2.43
N TYR A 62 -5.33 -0.56 1.94
CA TYR A 62 -4.15 -1.42 1.86
C TYR A 62 -3.32 -1.27 3.13
N LEU A 63 -2.92 -2.39 3.73
CA LEU A 63 -1.94 -2.41 4.80
C LEU A 63 -0.55 -2.44 4.19
N VAL A 64 0.24 -1.41 4.47
CA VAL A 64 1.55 -1.18 3.87
C VAL A 64 2.62 -1.26 4.95
N ARG A 65 3.66 -2.04 4.68
CA ARG A 65 4.87 -2.11 5.49
C ARG A 65 5.87 -1.06 5.00
N ASN A 66 6.32 -0.22 5.91
CA ASN A 66 7.40 0.73 5.67
C ASN A 66 8.75 0.15 6.13
N SER A 67 9.84 0.86 5.84
CA SER A 67 11.22 0.46 6.14
C SER A 67 11.90 1.36 7.18
N TRP A 68 11.14 2.19 7.91
CA TRP A 68 11.65 3.19 8.86
C TRP A 68 11.69 2.71 10.33
N GLY A 69 11.69 1.39 10.54
CA GLY A 69 11.71 0.78 11.88
C GLY A 69 10.32 0.67 12.51
N SER A 70 10.24 -0.02 13.64
CA SER A 70 8.99 -0.27 14.37
C SER A 70 8.48 0.94 15.14
N ASP A 71 9.34 1.91 15.46
CA ASP A 71 8.95 3.07 16.27
C ASP A 71 8.19 4.14 15.46
N TRP A 72 8.08 3.94 14.14
CA TRP A 72 7.37 4.84 13.24
C TRP A 72 5.98 4.32 12.91
N GLY A 73 4.99 5.22 12.86
CA GLY A 73 3.62 4.89 12.46
C GLY A 73 2.97 3.79 13.30
N MET A 74 2.21 2.92 12.64
CA MET A 74 1.54 1.78 13.27
C MET A 74 2.52 0.60 13.44
N SER A 75 3.51 0.74 14.31
CA SER A 75 4.55 -0.29 14.52
C SER A 75 5.35 -0.63 13.25
N GLY A 76 5.68 0.37 12.42
CA GLY A 76 6.36 0.24 11.13
C GLY A 76 5.43 0.10 9.92
N TYR A 77 4.12 0.20 10.13
CA TYR A 77 3.10 0.08 9.10
C TYR A 77 2.30 1.37 8.95
N LEU A 78 1.57 1.44 7.85
CA LEU A 78 0.56 2.46 7.60
C LEU A 78 -0.60 1.86 6.79
N GLN A 79 -1.71 2.56 6.79
CA GLN A 79 -2.88 2.25 5.95
C GLN A 79 -3.04 3.31 4.86
N ILE A 80 -3.26 2.87 3.63
CA ILE A 80 -3.52 3.75 2.47
C ILE A 80 -4.90 3.42 1.91
N ALA A 81 -5.73 4.44 1.70
CA ALA A 81 -7.08 4.26 1.17
C ALA A 81 -7.07 3.52 -0.18
N GLN A 82 -7.95 2.53 -0.30
CA GLN A 82 -8.19 1.77 -1.51
C GLN A 82 -9.33 2.41 -2.33
N GLY A 83 -9.26 2.31 -3.66
CA GLY A 83 -10.28 2.78 -4.60
C GLY A 83 -10.00 4.14 -5.22
N LEU A 84 -8.92 4.83 -4.80
CA LEU A 84 -8.59 6.20 -5.21
C LEU A 84 -7.20 6.33 -5.85
N ASN A 85 -6.46 5.23 -6.04
CA ASN A 85 -5.03 5.28 -6.39
C ASN A 85 -4.25 6.24 -5.46
N MET A 86 -4.58 6.16 -4.16
CA MET A 86 -4.07 7.08 -3.15
C MET A 86 -2.54 6.97 -3.10
N CYS A 87 -1.87 8.12 -3.05
CA CYS A 87 -0.41 8.23 -3.13
C CYS A 87 0.22 7.59 -4.39
N GLY A 88 -0.57 7.34 -5.44
CA GLY A 88 -0.14 6.67 -6.65
C GLY A 88 0.16 5.17 -6.47
N ILE A 89 -0.37 4.52 -5.43
CA ILE A 89 -0.03 3.15 -5.04
C ILE A 89 -0.22 2.10 -6.15
N ALA A 90 -1.14 2.33 -7.09
CA ALA A 90 -1.37 1.44 -8.23
C ALA A 90 -0.61 1.82 -9.50
N LYS A 91 0.20 2.89 -9.50
CA LYS A 91 0.98 3.31 -10.69
C LYS A 91 2.12 2.37 -11.03
N GLN A 92 2.83 1.88 -10.02
CA GLN A 92 3.97 0.98 -10.20
C GLN A 92 3.89 -0.14 -9.17
N VAL A 93 3.35 -1.27 -9.61
CA VAL A 93 3.19 -2.48 -8.81
C VAL A 93 4.04 -3.59 -9.41
N VAL A 94 4.91 -4.18 -8.60
CA VAL A 94 5.70 -5.35 -8.93
C VAL A 94 5.28 -6.48 -8.02
N THR A 95 4.97 -7.61 -8.63
CA THR A 95 4.60 -8.82 -7.92
C THR A 95 5.46 -9.98 -8.34
N PHE A 96 5.66 -10.93 -7.43
CA PHE A 96 6.41 -12.14 -7.69
C PHE A 96 5.52 -13.36 -7.47
N GLY A 97 5.59 -14.31 -8.40
CA GLY A 97 5.00 -15.62 -8.22
C GLY A 97 6.08 -16.61 -7.82
N VAL A 98 5.89 -17.33 -6.73
CA VAL A 98 6.70 -18.51 -6.42
C VAL A 98 6.03 -19.70 -7.12
N SER A 99 6.74 -20.34 -8.05
CA SER A 99 6.31 -21.60 -8.64
C SER A 99 6.71 -22.74 -7.70
N THR A 100 5.78 -23.67 -7.45
CA THR A 100 6.08 -24.93 -6.76
C THR A 100 6.14 -26.03 -7.81
N ASP A 101 7.17 -25.98 -8.64
CA ASP A 101 7.52 -27.09 -9.54
C ASP A 101 8.31 -28.16 -8.78
#